data_AF-A0A1G1DDQ1-F1
#
_entry.id   AF-A0A1G1DDQ1-F1
#
_cell.length_a   1.000
_cell.length_b   1.000
_cell.length_c   1.000
_cell.angle_alpha   90.00
_cell.angle_beta   90.00
_cell.angle_gamma   90.00
#
_symmetry.space_group_name_H-M   'P 1'
#
loop_
_entity.id
_entity.type
_entity.pdbx_description
1 polymer ?
#
loop_
_entity_poly.entity_id
_entity_poly.type
_entity_poly.pdbx_seq_one_letter_code
_entity_poly.pdbx_strand_id
1 'polypeptide(L)'
;MSYKIGFNGMKKAIYIFCCIISYFLSGGCASTQPRYAVNETAQYKTENFQPLFDYTYNREKGLSRYNILGPFITLEKGPDWENEVFRPFYYDREDKRQDTRDMDIIFPLGNYKRTPEWERYRFTPLLASKRDFKEKKEKKKNFEFFPVFWGRTEEGEGYGGIFPVYGNFKKRFGKDEISFFLWPVYMNIKDEGTDTTDFIWPVFSKTTGEKERGFRMWPLFGYREKEGEYSKKFFIWPLIHHQKTNLDTSRPTEFSAFLPFYVSSVSPRRMSRSILWPFFNYLYDDDENLTLWDFPWPIIQRGSGENLKILKIFPIIGFKEKEERKEHFFLWPLYTYKREFPEESERVVHRILLINKYERELWNKEKKKSMQLRLWPLFSYWTGKSGETRFNFPEIIPVDSEGFERNYGPLLRFYEYDFNAKGEMESKILWGLYSHKSNDSGEFMSLSFLASYEKRGEDDKFSILKGLLEFGKKGGRGYLKIFYIPF
;
A
#
# COMPACT_ATOMS: atom_id res chain seq x y z
N MET A 1 -18.64 -29.73 -21.28
CA MET A 1 -18.09 -30.53 -20.16
C MET A 1 -17.00 -29.70 -19.50
N SER A 2 -17.33 -29.02 -18.40
CA SER A 2 -16.52 -27.94 -17.82
C SER A 2 -15.74 -28.49 -16.62
N TYR A 3 -14.41 -28.56 -16.73
CA TYR A 3 -13.53 -29.02 -15.65
C TYR A 3 -13.46 -27.97 -14.53
N LYS A 4 -14.35 -28.10 -13.53
CA LYS A 4 -14.25 -27.48 -12.19
C LYS A 4 -13.34 -28.33 -11.31
N ILE A 5 -12.04 -28.40 -11.58
CA ILE A 5 -11.10 -29.12 -10.70
C ILE A 5 -9.84 -28.27 -10.56
N GLY A 6 -9.59 -27.74 -9.36
CA GLY A 6 -8.38 -26.97 -9.04
C GLY A 6 -8.52 -26.02 -7.85
N PHE A 7 -9.54 -25.16 -7.83
CA PHE A 7 -9.69 -24.13 -6.78
C PHE A 7 -10.56 -24.55 -5.58
N ASN A 8 -11.33 -25.64 -5.71
CA ASN A 8 -12.16 -26.17 -4.63
C ASN A 8 -11.36 -26.99 -3.62
N GLY A 9 -10.19 -27.54 -3.99
CA GLY A 9 -9.36 -28.34 -3.09
C GLY A 9 -8.69 -27.50 -2.00
N MET A 10 -8.13 -26.35 -2.38
CA MET A 10 -7.49 -25.42 -1.44
C MET A 10 -8.50 -24.60 -0.65
N LYS A 11 -9.64 -24.21 -1.26
CA LYS A 11 -10.78 -23.65 -0.50
C LYS A 11 -11.37 -24.67 0.47
N LYS A 12 -11.52 -25.94 0.09
CA LYS A 12 -11.95 -26.99 1.03
C LYS A 12 -10.88 -27.27 2.08
N ALA A 13 -9.59 -27.27 1.75
CA ALA A 13 -8.54 -27.50 2.74
C ALA A 13 -8.44 -26.33 3.74
N ILE A 14 -8.55 -25.08 3.29
CA ILE A 14 -8.58 -23.90 4.16
C ILE A 14 -9.90 -23.81 4.91
N TYR A 15 -11.04 -24.12 4.29
CA TYR A 15 -12.34 -24.15 4.96
C TYR A 15 -12.46 -25.33 5.92
N ILE A 16 -11.83 -26.48 5.65
CA ILE A 16 -11.73 -27.61 6.58
C ILE A 16 -10.73 -27.30 7.68
N PHE A 17 -9.62 -26.61 7.41
CA PHE A 17 -8.67 -26.16 8.44
C PHE A 17 -9.29 -25.07 9.33
N CYS A 18 -10.01 -24.11 8.75
CA CYS A 18 -10.82 -23.13 9.46
C CYS A 18 -12.02 -23.77 10.16
N CYS A 19 -12.68 -24.78 9.58
CA CYS A 19 -13.75 -25.52 10.25
C CYS A 19 -13.19 -26.43 11.34
N ILE A 20 -12.01 -27.02 11.22
CA ILE A 20 -11.36 -27.82 12.27
C ILE A 20 -10.89 -26.89 13.38
N ILE A 21 -10.34 -25.71 13.07
CA ILE A 21 -10.01 -24.69 14.07
C ILE A 21 -11.26 -24.11 14.71
N SER A 22 -12.31 -23.81 13.94
CA SER A 22 -13.62 -23.40 14.45
C SER A 22 -14.32 -24.54 15.18
N TYR A 23 -14.09 -25.81 14.87
CA TYR A 23 -14.65 -27.00 15.55
C TYR A 23 -13.84 -27.39 16.78
N PHE A 24 -12.54 -27.06 16.85
CA PHE A 24 -11.75 -27.13 18.07
C PHE A 24 -12.01 -25.91 18.99
N LEU A 25 -12.27 -24.72 18.42
CA LEU A 25 -12.66 -23.51 19.16
C LEU A 25 -14.14 -23.51 19.56
N SER A 26 -15.03 -24.16 18.81
CA SER A 26 -16.44 -24.37 19.19
C SER A 26 -16.65 -25.67 19.96
N GLY A 27 -15.89 -26.74 19.68
CA GLY A 27 -15.92 -28.01 20.41
C GLY A 27 -15.19 -27.99 21.75
N GLY A 28 -14.26 -27.05 21.95
CA GLY A 28 -13.67 -26.73 23.26
C GLY A 28 -14.50 -25.72 24.10
N CYS A 29 -15.53 -25.11 23.52
CA CYS A 29 -16.42 -24.14 24.18
C CYS A 29 -17.91 -24.56 24.15
N ALA A 30 -18.23 -25.79 23.77
CA ALA A 30 -19.61 -26.30 23.73
C ALA A 30 -20.09 -26.95 25.04
N SER A 31 -19.28 -26.99 26.09
CA SER A 31 -19.72 -27.47 27.41
C SER A 31 -19.21 -26.64 28.57
N THR A 32 -19.33 -25.31 28.45
CA THR A 32 -19.57 -24.38 29.56
C THR A 32 -19.68 -22.99 28.95
N GLN A 33 -20.86 -22.62 28.45
CA GLN A 33 -21.27 -21.22 28.55
C GLN A 33 -21.47 -20.96 30.04
N PRO A 34 -20.64 -20.18 30.74
CA PRO A 34 -21.13 -19.58 31.95
C PRO A 34 -22.19 -18.58 31.47
N ARG A 35 -23.47 -18.95 31.62
CA ARG A 35 -24.58 -18.00 31.66
C ARG A 35 -24.34 -17.05 32.84
N TYR A 36 -23.40 -16.12 32.69
CA TYR A 36 -23.41 -14.91 33.48
C TYR A 36 -24.44 -14.01 32.82
N ALA A 37 -25.54 -13.81 33.53
CA ALA A 37 -26.60 -12.87 33.18
C ALA A 37 -25.97 -11.57 32.66
N VAL A 38 -26.15 -11.31 31.37
CA VAL A 38 -25.94 -9.98 30.82
C VAL A 38 -27.04 -9.13 31.43
N ASN A 39 -26.71 -8.35 32.46
CA ASN A 39 -27.58 -7.27 32.88
C ASN A 39 -27.73 -6.32 31.69
N GLU A 40 -28.89 -6.35 31.03
CA GLU A 40 -29.24 -5.60 29.81
C GLU A 40 -29.25 -4.07 29.97
N THR A 41 -28.78 -3.56 31.10
CA THR A 41 -28.86 -2.14 31.51
C THR A 41 -27.57 -1.34 31.31
N ALA A 42 -26.41 -1.97 31.09
CA ALA A 42 -25.14 -1.25 30.98
C ALA A 42 -24.90 -0.70 29.55
N GLN A 43 -24.76 0.63 29.41
CA GLN A 43 -24.41 1.30 28.13
C GLN A 43 -22.98 0.98 27.67
N TYR A 44 -22.05 0.81 28.62
CA TYR A 44 -20.66 0.44 28.37
C TYR A 44 -20.21 -0.63 29.37
N LYS A 45 -19.51 -1.65 28.87
CA LYS A 45 -18.92 -2.73 29.67
C LYS A 45 -17.53 -3.08 29.15
N THR A 46 -16.56 -3.22 30.04
CA THR A 46 -15.21 -3.69 29.70
C THR A 46 -14.77 -4.74 30.72
N GLU A 47 -14.12 -5.80 30.25
CA GLU A 47 -13.61 -6.89 31.08
C GLU A 47 -12.20 -7.25 30.62
N ASN A 48 -11.19 -6.84 31.39
CA ASN A 48 -9.80 -7.06 31.05
C ASN A 48 -9.20 -8.23 31.85
N PHE A 49 -8.73 -9.27 31.16
CA PHE A 49 -7.98 -10.43 31.68
C PHE A 49 -6.69 -10.64 30.85
N GLN A 50 -6.11 -9.57 30.30
CA GLN A 50 -4.93 -9.65 29.46
C GLN A 50 -3.76 -10.29 30.23
N PRO A 51 -2.88 -11.09 29.59
CA PRO A 51 -2.79 -11.27 28.16
C PRO A 51 -3.75 -12.34 27.62
N LEU A 52 -4.62 -12.95 28.44
CA LEU A 52 -5.43 -14.07 27.96
C LEU A 52 -6.64 -13.60 27.16
N PHE A 53 -7.33 -12.58 27.68
CA PHE A 53 -8.61 -12.15 27.14
C PHE A 53 -8.92 -10.69 27.52
N ASP A 54 -9.51 -9.92 26.61
CA ASP A 54 -10.15 -8.64 26.91
C ASP A 54 -11.45 -8.53 26.10
N TYR A 55 -12.49 -8.02 26.74
CA TYR A 55 -13.78 -7.77 26.13
C TYR A 55 -14.21 -6.33 26.35
N THR A 56 -14.66 -5.68 25.28
CA THR A 56 -15.27 -4.35 25.34
C THR A 56 -16.60 -4.37 24.59
N TYR A 57 -17.64 -3.81 25.22
CA TYR A 57 -18.95 -3.61 24.63
C TYR A 57 -19.41 -2.17 24.84
N ASN A 58 -19.81 -1.53 23.75
CA ASN A 58 -20.40 -0.21 23.75
C ASN A 58 -21.73 -0.28 22.99
N ARG A 59 -22.84 -0.12 23.72
CA ARG A 59 -24.20 -0.22 23.18
C ARG A 59 -24.53 0.91 22.21
N GLU A 60 -24.13 2.15 22.51
CA GLU A 60 -24.42 3.33 21.67
C GLU A 60 -23.80 3.20 20.29
N LYS A 61 -22.61 2.58 20.22
CA LYS A 61 -21.89 2.36 18.97
C LYS A 61 -22.21 1.01 18.32
N GLY A 62 -22.99 0.15 18.97
CA GLY A 62 -23.16 -1.25 18.55
C GLY A 62 -21.82 -1.99 18.42
N LEU A 63 -20.82 -1.61 19.23
CA LEU A 63 -19.46 -2.13 19.14
C LEU A 63 -19.26 -3.25 20.15
N SER A 64 -18.77 -4.39 19.67
CA SER A 64 -18.22 -5.46 20.49
C SER A 64 -16.82 -5.78 20.02
N ARG A 65 -15.87 -5.87 20.95
CA ARG A 65 -14.46 -6.18 20.67
C ARG A 65 -13.98 -7.25 21.64
N TYR A 66 -13.36 -8.28 21.09
CA TYR A 66 -12.65 -9.33 21.83
C TYR A 66 -11.20 -9.30 21.40
N ASN A 67 -10.29 -9.31 22.38
CA ASN A 67 -8.87 -9.57 22.18
C ASN A 67 -8.51 -10.83 22.93
N ILE A 68 -7.85 -11.79 22.28
CA ILE A 68 -7.49 -13.09 22.85
C ILE A 68 -5.99 -13.29 22.64
N LEU A 69 -5.30 -13.73 23.69
CA LEU A 69 -3.85 -13.86 23.71
C LEU A 69 -3.20 -12.51 23.30
N GLY A 70 -3.45 -11.44 24.06
CA GLY A 70 -2.93 -10.12 23.79
C GLY A 70 -3.47 -9.57 22.47
N PRO A 71 -2.61 -9.25 21.49
CA PRO A 71 -2.98 -8.70 20.19
C PRO A 71 -3.07 -9.78 19.10
N PHE A 72 -2.82 -11.07 19.42
CA PHE A 72 -2.72 -12.11 18.40
C PHE A 72 -4.07 -12.36 17.73
N ILE A 73 -5.16 -12.42 18.49
CA ILE A 73 -6.50 -12.60 17.95
C ILE A 73 -7.37 -11.41 18.34
N THR A 74 -7.90 -10.68 17.35
CA THR A 74 -8.88 -9.60 17.57
C THR A 74 -10.13 -9.90 16.77
N LEU A 75 -11.28 -9.93 17.44
CA LEU A 75 -12.60 -10.02 16.81
C LEU A 75 -13.38 -8.77 17.18
N GLU A 76 -13.68 -7.94 16.20
CA GLU A 76 -14.35 -6.67 16.42
C GLU A 76 -15.52 -6.54 15.46
N LYS A 77 -16.68 -6.18 16.00
CA LYS A 77 -17.93 -6.07 15.27
C LYS A 77 -18.62 -4.78 15.66
N GLY A 78 -18.84 -3.93 14.67
CA GLY A 78 -19.68 -2.75 14.75
C GLY A 78 -21.07 -3.00 14.12
N PRO A 79 -21.85 -1.92 13.89
CA PRO A 79 -23.18 -2.02 13.31
C PRO A 79 -23.18 -2.58 11.87
N ASP A 80 -22.28 -2.05 11.04
CA ASP A 80 -22.22 -2.36 9.60
C ASP A 80 -20.88 -2.93 9.17
N TRP A 81 -19.97 -3.20 10.10
CA TRP A 81 -18.64 -3.67 9.79
C TRP A 81 -18.15 -4.72 10.77
N GLU A 82 -17.32 -5.62 10.27
CA GLU A 82 -16.72 -6.74 11.00
C GLU A 82 -15.22 -6.76 10.69
N ASN A 83 -14.42 -7.08 11.70
CA ASN A 83 -12.97 -7.06 11.65
C ASN A 83 -12.42 -8.27 12.41
N GLU A 84 -11.78 -9.18 11.70
CA GLU A 84 -11.20 -10.42 12.20
C GLU A 84 -9.70 -10.41 11.95
N VAL A 85 -8.91 -10.59 13.01
CA VAL A 85 -7.46 -10.51 12.92
C VAL A 85 -6.82 -11.68 13.63
N PHE A 86 -5.88 -12.35 12.97
CA PHE A 86 -4.96 -13.31 13.54
C PHE A 86 -3.53 -12.92 13.18
N ARG A 87 -2.91 -12.08 14.00
CA ARG A 87 -1.62 -11.46 13.71
C ARG A 87 -0.45 -12.45 13.81
N PRO A 88 0.58 -12.33 12.96
CA PRO A 88 0.68 -11.47 11.76
C PRO A 88 0.14 -12.14 10.48
N PHE A 89 -0.55 -13.28 10.60
CA PHE A 89 -0.84 -14.17 9.48
C PHE A 89 -2.08 -13.77 8.68
N TYR A 90 -3.08 -13.19 9.32
CA TYR A 90 -4.38 -12.89 8.71
C TYR A 90 -4.99 -11.61 9.26
N TYR A 91 -5.57 -10.83 8.37
CA TYR A 91 -6.40 -9.68 8.68
C TYR A 91 -7.56 -9.68 7.69
N ASP A 92 -8.78 -9.43 8.13
CA ASP A 92 -9.94 -9.25 7.27
C ASP A 92 -10.88 -8.23 7.90
N ARG A 93 -11.20 -7.19 7.14
CA ARG A 93 -12.17 -6.17 7.53
C ARG A 93 -13.16 -5.98 6.40
N GLU A 94 -14.44 -6.15 6.72
CA GLU A 94 -15.55 -5.90 5.80
C GLU A 94 -16.43 -4.78 6.35
N ASP A 95 -16.69 -3.77 5.53
CA ASP A 95 -17.63 -2.69 5.82
C ASP A 95 -18.78 -2.79 4.80
N LYS A 96 -19.94 -3.25 5.28
CA LYS A 96 -21.15 -3.51 4.49
C LYS A 96 -21.81 -2.21 4.02
N ARG A 97 -21.65 -1.11 4.77
CA ARG A 97 -22.22 0.19 4.44
C ARG A 97 -21.47 0.86 3.29
N GLN A 98 -20.14 0.74 3.27
CA GLN A 98 -19.30 1.28 2.21
C GLN A 98 -19.05 0.27 1.07
N ASP A 99 -19.53 -0.97 1.20
CA ASP A 99 -19.20 -2.12 0.36
C ASP A 99 -17.68 -2.23 0.10
N THR A 100 -16.92 -2.21 1.20
CA THR A 100 -15.47 -2.38 1.15
C THR A 100 -15.04 -3.62 1.92
N ARG A 101 -13.96 -4.27 1.46
CA ARG A 101 -13.31 -5.36 2.17
C ARG A 101 -11.80 -5.29 2.00
N ASP A 102 -11.02 -5.38 3.06
CA ASP A 102 -9.55 -5.45 3.01
C ASP A 102 -9.11 -6.70 3.77
N MET A 103 -8.41 -7.60 3.09
CA MET A 103 -7.91 -8.85 3.64
C MET A 103 -6.42 -9.01 3.35
N ASP A 104 -5.63 -9.32 4.37
CA ASP A 104 -4.22 -9.66 4.25
C ASP A 104 -3.97 -11.11 4.64
N ILE A 105 -3.05 -11.77 3.92
CA ILE A 105 -2.49 -13.07 4.26
C ILE A 105 -0.98 -12.92 4.29
N ILE A 106 -0.38 -12.95 5.48
CA ILE A 106 1.06 -12.76 5.71
C ILE A 106 1.54 -11.50 4.97
N PHE A 107 1.06 -10.33 5.41
CA PHE A 107 1.37 -9.07 4.74
C PHE A 107 2.90 -8.86 4.62
N PRO A 108 3.44 -8.44 3.45
CA PRO A 108 2.74 -7.98 2.24
C PRO A 108 2.55 -9.05 1.14
N LEU A 109 2.71 -10.34 1.46
CA LEU A 109 2.70 -11.41 0.46
C LEU A 109 1.32 -11.57 -0.19
N GLY A 110 0.26 -11.71 0.61
CA GLY A 110 -1.12 -11.80 0.14
C GLY A 110 -1.95 -10.58 0.56
N ASN A 111 -2.64 -9.95 -0.40
CA ASN A 111 -3.62 -8.91 -0.14
C ASN A 111 -4.81 -9.02 -1.10
N TYR A 112 -6.01 -8.82 -0.56
CA TYR A 112 -7.26 -8.69 -1.27
C TYR A 112 -7.95 -7.40 -0.83
N LYS A 113 -8.41 -6.60 -1.79
CA LYS A 113 -9.12 -5.35 -1.53
C LYS A 113 -10.33 -5.24 -2.43
N ARG A 114 -11.52 -5.10 -1.87
CA ARG A 114 -12.77 -4.80 -2.59
C ARG A 114 -13.22 -3.39 -2.23
N THR A 115 -13.65 -2.65 -3.24
CA THR A 115 -14.34 -1.38 -3.13
C THR A 115 -15.56 -1.42 -4.06
N PRO A 116 -16.51 -0.46 -3.95
CA PRO A 116 -17.62 -0.36 -4.91
C PRO A 116 -17.16 -0.21 -6.36
N GLU A 117 -15.93 0.26 -6.57
CA GLU A 117 -15.40 0.58 -7.89
C GLU A 117 -14.55 -0.54 -8.49
N TRP A 118 -13.86 -1.32 -7.65
CA TRP A 118 -12.93 -2.35 -8.09
C TRP A 118 -12.65 -3.41 -7.03
N GLU A 119 -12.29 -4.61 -7.49
CA GLU A 119 -11.74 -5.70 -6.68
C GLU A 119 -10.29 -6.03 -7.10
N ARG A 120 -9.41 -5.95 -6.10
CA ARG A 120 -8.00 -6.29 -5.95
C ARG A 120 -7.74 -7.71 -5.45
N TYR A 121 -7.06 -8.62 -6.15
CA TYR A 121 -6.30 -9.66 -5.45
C TYR A 121 -4.84 -9.70 -5.88
N ARG A 122 -3.94 -9.93 -4.92
CA ARG A 122 -2.50 -10.06 -5.15
C ARG A 122 -1.90 -11.06 -4.17
N PHE A 123 -1.13 -11.99 -4.70
CA PHE A 123 -0.22 -12.86 -3.97
C PHE A 123 1.16 -12.73 -4.62
N THR A 124 2.03 -11.89 -4.07
CA THR A 124 3.31 -11.51 -4.69
C THR A 124 4.32 -12.66 -4.61
N PRO A 125 5.05 -13.02 -5.69
CA PRO A 125 4.93 -12.53 -7.08
C PRO A 125 4.01 -13.39 -7.98
N LEU A 126 3.37 -14.42 -7.43
CA LEU A 126 2.76 -15.52 -8.18
C LEU A 126 1.45 -15.17 -8.91
N LEU A 127 0.63 -14.29 -8.32
CA LEU A 127 -0.74 -14.10 -8.75
C LEU A 127 -1.17 -12.65 -8.52
N ALA A 128 -1.74 -12.01 -9.52
CA ALA A 128 -2.39 -10.72 -9.36
C ALA A 128 -3.56 -10.62 -10.31
N SER A 129 -4.65 -10.00 -9.87
CA SER A 129 -5.75 -9.65 -10.74
C SER A 129 -6.49 -8.47 -10.18
N LYS A 130 -7.12 -7.74 -11.09
CA LYS A 130 -7.95 -6.60 -10.81
C LYS A 130 -9.18 -6.67 -11.69
N ARG A 131 -10.33 -6.36 -11.12
CA ARG A 131 -11.58 -6.20 -11.85
C ARG A 131 -12.21 -4.89 -11.43
N ASP A 132 -12.63 -4.11 -12.41
CA ASP A 132 -13.25 -2.81 -12.22
C ASP A 132 -14.76 -2.93 -12.46
N PHE A 133 -15.59 -2.40 -11.57
CA PHE A 133 -17.05 -2.49 -11.60
C PHE A 133 -17.73 -1.30 -12.29
N LYS A 134 -17.06 -0.14 -12.40
CA LYS A 134 -17.61 1.07 -13.05
C LYS A 134 -17.68 0.98 -14.58
N GLU A 135 -16.93 0.08 -15.20
CA GLU A 135 -17.04 -0.15 -16.63
C GLU A 135 -18.22 -1.09 -16.92
N LYS A 136 -19.28 -0.56 -17.55
CA LYS A 136 -20.45 -1.35 -18.02
C LYS A 136 -20.09 -2.40 -19.08
N LYS A 137 -18.87 -2.39 -19.61
CA LYS A 137 -18.33 -3.52 -20.37
C LYS A 137 -17.94 -4.59 -19.37
N GLU A 138 -18.47 -5.80 -19.51
CA GLU A 138 -17.90 -6.98 -18.85
C GLU A 138 -16.39 -7.05 -19.15
N LYS A 139 -15.54 -6.50 -18.26
CA LYS A 139 -14.12 -6.85 -18.28
C LYS A 139 -14.05 -8.31 -17.85
N LYS A 140 -14.00 -9.18 -18.86
CA LYS A 140 -13.98 -10.63 -18.75
C LYS A 140 -12.81 -11.05 -17.85
N LYS A 141 -13.08 -12.05 -17.01
CA LYS A 141 -12.18 -12.57 -15.98
C LYS A 141 -10.83 -12.96 -16.60
N ASN A 142 -9.76 -12.33 -16.12
CA ASN A 142 -8.39 -12.64 -16.50
C ASN A 142 -7.73 -13.42 -15.37
N PHE A 143 -7.21 -14.60 -15.69
CA PHE A 143 -6.47 -15.43 -14.75
C PHE A 143 -5.01 -15.53 -15.21
N GLU A 144 -4.12 -14.98 -14.38
CA GLU A 144 -2.68 -14.94 -14.61
C GLU A 144 -2.03 -15.65 -13.41
N PHE A 145 -1.80 -16.96 -13.53
CA PHE A 145 -1.03 -17.75 -12.57
C PHE A 145 0.26 -18.18 -13.24
N PHE A 146 1.36 -17.49 -13.02
CA PHE A 146 2.60 -17.90 -13.68
C PHE A 146 2.96 -19.35 -13.29
N PRO A 147 3.17 -20.29 -14.24
CA PRO A 147 3.37 -20.07 -15.69
C PRO A 147 2.15 -20.26 -16.61
N VAL A 148 0.97 -20.60 -16.10
CA VAL A 148 -0.26 -20.87 -16.88
C VAL A 148 -1.20 -19.64 -16.90
N PHE A 149 -1.64 -19.25 -18.08
CA PHE A 149 -2.54 -18.10 -18.22
C PHE A 149 -3.66 -18.39 -19.21
N TRP A 150 -4.82 -17.77 -18.99
CA TRP A 150 -5.94 -17.77 -19.93
C TRP A 150 -6.88 -16.60 -19.67
N GLY A 151 -7.61 -16.19 -20.71
CA GLY A 151 -8.57 -15.10 -20.62
C GLY A 151 -9.37 -14.91 -21.90
N ARG A 152 -10.15 -13.83 -21.93
CA ARG A 152 -10.88 -13.39 -23.13
C ARG A 152 -10.71 -11.89 -23.32
N THR A 153 -10.60 -11.44 -24.57
CA THR A 153 -10.61 -10.01 -24.94
C THR A 153 -12.00 -9.39 -24.73
N GLU A 154 -12.12 -8.07 -24.85
CA GLU A 154 -13.44 -7.39 -24.83
C GLU A 154 -14.39 -7.97 -25.88
N GLU A 155 -13.87 -8.20 -27.09
CA GLU A 155 -14.55 -8.82 -28.24
C GLU A 155 -14.89 -10.31 -28.00
N GLY A 156 -14.39 -10.92 -26.93
CA GLY A 156 -14.71 -12.28 -26.53
C GLY A 156 -13.77 -13.35 -27.08
N GLU A 157 -12.70 -12.95 -27.76
CA GLU A 157 -11.70 -13.88 -28.26
C GLU A 157 -10.91 -14.49 -27.10
N GLY A 158 -10.86 -15.82 -27.05
CA GLY A 158 -10.07 -16.54 -26.06
C GLY A 158 -8.57 -16.44 -26.34
N TYR A 159 -7.78 -16.36 -25.28
CA TYR A 159 -6.32 -16.45 -25.32
C TYR A 159 -5.82 -17.28 -24.13
N GLY A 160 -4.60 -17.81 -24.21
CA GLY A 160 -4.02 -18.62 -23.13
C GLY A 160 -2.73 -19.33 -23.51
N GLY A 161 -2.09 -19.95 -22.52
CA GLY A 161 -0.82 -20.63 -22.70
C GLY A 161 -0.20 -21.14 -21.41
N ILE A 162 0.93 -21.83 -21.58
CA ILE A 162 1.82 -22.33 -20.54
C ILE A 162 3.22 -21.84 -20.90
N PHE A 163 3.71 -20.83 -20.19
CA PHE A 163 5.05 -20.31 -20.38
C PHE A 163 6.11 -21.32 -19.87
N PRO A 164 7.24 -21.55 -20.57
CA PRO A 164 7.63 -20.98 -21.85
C PRO A 164 7.24 -21.84 -23.08
N VAL A 165 6.46 -22.91 -22.91
CA VAL A 165 6.21 -23.92 -23.95
C VAL A 165 5.38 -23.39 -25.11
N TYR A 166 4.23 -22.79 -24.83
CA TYR A 166 3.35 -22.24 -25.85
C TYR A 166 2.44 -21.21 -25.23
N GLY A 167 2.12 -20.15 -25.96
CA GLY A 167 1.06 -19.27 -25.54
C GLY A 167 0.66 -18.27 -26.60
N ASN A 168 -0.59 -17.83 -26.49
CA ASN A 168 -1.15 -16.79 -27.29
C ASN A 168 -1.77 -15.76 -26.35
N PHE A 169 -1.29 -14.53 -26.41
CA PHE A 169 -1.87 -13.37 -25.75
C PHE A 169 -2.58 -12.52 -26.80
N LYS A 170 -3.75 -11.98 -26.44
CA LYS A 170 -4.51 -11.06 -27.29
C LYS A 170 -4.83 -9.78 -26.55
N LYS A 171 -4.66 -8.64 -27.21
CA LYS A 171 -4.88 -7.29 -26.64
C LYS A 171 -4.16 -7.12 -25.30
N ARG A 172 -2.88 -7.52 -25.26
CA ARG A 172 -2.02 -7.51 -24.05
C ARG A 172 -0.69 -6.87 -24.36
N PHE A 173 -0.06 -6.29 -23.34
CA PHE A 173 1.24 -5.62 -23.45
C PHE A 173 1.28 -4.52 -24.53
N GLY A 174 0.12 -3.91 -24.83
CA GLY A 174 -0.02 -2.91 -25.89
C GLY A 174 0.20 -3.48 -27.30
N LYS A 175 -0.16 -4.76 -27.51
CA LYS A 175 -0.11 -5.47 -28.79
C LYS A 175 -1.44 -6.16 -29.07
N ASP A 176 -1.76 -6.30 -30.35
CA ASP A 176 -2.96 -7.00 -30.80
C ASP A 176 -2.88 -8.50 -30.52
N GLU A 177 -1.77 -9.13 -30.90
CA GLU A 177 -1.53 -10.56 -30.69
C GLU A 177 -0.04 -10.80 -30.39
N ILE A 178 0.25 -11.64 -29.39
CA ILE A 178 1.60 -12.17 -29.13
C ILE A 178 1.48 -13.67 -29.01
N SER A 179 2.08 -14.40 -29.92
CA SER A 179 2.17 -15.85 -29.86
C SER A 179 3.62 -16.28 -29.67
N PHE A 180 3.85 -17.34 -28.91
CA PHE A 180 5.18 -17.92 -28.75
C PHE A 180 5.12 -19.43 -28.72
N PHE A 181 6.22 -20.05 -29.14
CA PHE A 181 6.45 -21.49 -29.06
C PHE A 181 7.88 -21.74 -28.62
N LEU A 182 8.03 -22.50 -27.54
CA LEU A 182 9.30 -22.79 -26.88
C LEU A 182 10.11 -21.52 -26.64
N TRP A 183 9.51 -20.51 -26.00
CA TRP A 183 10.18 -19.26 -25.70
C TRP A 183 11.55 -19.53 -25.04
N PRO A 184 12.65 -18.91 -25.50
CA PRO A 184 12.73 -17.80 -26.46
C PRO A 184 12.89 -18.19 -27.94
N VAL A 185 12.75 -19.45 -28.33
CA VAL A 185 13.07 -19.94 -29.69
C VAL A 185 12.20 -19.28 -30.76
N TYR A 186 10.89 -19.20 -30.56
CA TYR A 186 9.98 -18.56 -31.52
C TYR A 186 8.96 -17.68 -30.82
N MET A 187 8.78 -16.47 -31.36
CA MET A 187 7.74 -15.55 -30.95
C MET A 187 7.27 -14.73 -32.15
N ASN A 188 5.98 -14.49 -32.25
CA ASN A 188 5.36 -13.67 -33.28
C ASN A 188 4.46 -12.63 -32.61
N ILE A 189 4.62 -11.38 -33.02
CA ILE A 189 3.90 -10.22 -32.49
C ILE A 189 3.18 -9.54 -33.65
N LYS A 190 1.87 -9.34 -33.51
CA LYS A 190 1.07 -8.54 -34.45
C LYS A 190 0.55 -7.29 -33.76
N ASP A 191 0.62 -6.17 -34.47
CA ASP A 191 0.24 -4.86 -33.96
C ASP A 191 -0.05 -3.90 -35.12
N GLU A 192 -1.24 -3.32 -35.18
CA GLU A 192 -1.60 -2.25 -36.15
C GLU A 192 -1.25 -2.59 -37.62
N GLY A 193 -1.39 -3.86 -38.03
CA GLY A 193 -1.07 -4.32 -39.39
C GLY A 193 0.41 -4.66 -39.65
N THR A 194 1.25 -4.61 -38.62
CA THR A 194 2.65 -5.02 -38.66
C THR A 194 2.84 -6.38 -37.98
N ASP A 195 3.51 -7.31 -38.67
CA ASP A 195 3.95 -8.59 -38.13
C ASP A 195 5.44 -8.54 -37.79
N THR A 196 5.80 -8.94 -36.57
CA THR A 196 7.19 -9.10 -36.12
C THR A 196 7.42 -10.53 -35.65
N THR A 197 8.31 -11.24 -36.32
CA THR A 197 8.71 -12.60 -35.97
C THR A 197 10.11 -12.59 -35.38
N ASP A 198 10.25 -13.05 -34.14
CA ASP A 198 11.50 -13.26 -33.44
C ASP A 198 11.92 -14.74 -33.48
N PHE A 199 13.19 -14.98 -33.76
CA PHE A 199 13.83 -16.28 -33.69
C PHE A 199 15.01 -16.24 -32.71
N ILE A 200 14.95 -17.06 -31.68
CA ILE A 200 15.90 -17.05 -30.54
C ILE A 200 15.97 -15.64 -29.97
N TRP A 201 14.85 -15.17 -29.43
CA TRP A 201 14.73 -13.84 -28.85
C TRP A 201 15.84 -13.60 -27.80
N PRO A 202 16.54 -12.45 -27.82
CA PRO A 202 16.30 -11.26 -28.66
C PRO A 202 17.15 -11.19 -29.95
N VAL A 203 17.87 -12.27 -30.31
CA VAL A 203 18.95 -12.27 -31.32
C VAL A 203 18.42 -11.92 -32.71
N PHE A 204 17.48 -12.70 -33.26
CA PHE A 204 16.95 -12.45 -34.59
C PHE A 204 15.51 -11.97 -34.56
N SER A 205 15.22 -10.95 -35.35
CA SER A 205 13.86 -10.42 -35.52
C SER A 205 13.66 -9.95 -36.95
N LYS A 206 12.49 -10.21 -37.52
CA LYS A 206 12.07 -9.70 -38.82
C LYS A 206 10.70 -9.06 -38.67
N THR A 207 10.58 -7.81 -39.13
CA THR A 207 9.34 -7.04 -39.11
C THR A 207 8.88 -6.78 -40.53
N THR A 208 7.59 -6.97 -40.82
CA THR A 208 6.97 -6.74 -42.12
C THR A 208 5.53 -6.24 -41.93
N GLY A 209 5.19 -5.14 -42.59
CA GLY A 209 3.86 -4.52 -42.60
C GLY A 209 3.70 -3.63 -43.83
N GLU A 210 2.51 -3.05 -44.03
CA GLU A 210 2.14 -2.32 -45.27
C GLU A 210 3.13 -1.20 -45.65
N LYS A 211 3.66 -0.48 -44.66
CA LYS A 211 4.68 0.57 -44.84
C LYS A 211 5.85 0.42 -43.89
N GLU A 212 6.01 -0.77 -43.32
CA GLU A 212 6.93 -1.02 -42.24
C GLU A 212 7.80 -2.23 -42.54
N ARG A 213 9.11 -2.07 -42.34
CA ARG A 213 10.07 -3.15 -42.48
C ARG A 213 11.14 -3.04 -41.42
N GLY A 214 11.65 -4.18 -41.00
CA GLY A 214 12.76 -4.20 -40.06
C GLY A 214 13.46 -5.54 -40.02
N PHE A 215 14.72 -5.50 -39.62
CA PHE A 215 15.51 -6.68 -39.34
C PHE A 215 16.43 -6.39 -38.16
N ARG A 216 16.62 -7.36 -37.29
CA ARG A 216 17.52 -7.29 -36.14
C ARG A 216 18.37 -8.55 -36.08
N MET A 217 19.68 -8.34 -35.90
CA MET A 217 20.63 -9.34 -35.43
C MET A 217 21.34 -8.75 -34.21
N TRP A 218 20.72 -8.86 -33.05
CA TRP A 218 21.25 -8.33 -31.81
C TRP A 218 22.43 -9.20 -31.31
N PRO A 219 23.53 -8.59 -30.81
CA PRO A 219 23.76 -7.15 -30.60
C PRO A 219 24.42 -6.43 -31.80
N LEU A 220 24.65 -7.08 -32.93
CA LEU A 220 25.52 -6.58 -34.00
C LEU A 220 24.91 -5.43 -34.80
N PHE A 221 23.70 -5.57 -35.32
CA PHE A 221 23.00 -4.49 -36.01
C PHE A 221 21.50 -4.73 -36.08
N GLY A 222 20.76 -3.67 -36.35
CA GLY A 222 19.35 -3.79 -36.70
C GLY A 222 18.79 -2.47 -37.20
N TYR A 223 17.74 -2.56 -37.99
CA TYR A 223 16.98 -1.42 -38.46
C TYR A 223 15.48 -1.71 -38.42
N ARG A 224 14.69 -0.64 -38.26
CA ARG A 224 13.24 -0.67 -38.37
C ARG A 224 12.80 0.68 -38.94
N GLU A 225 12.12 0.65 -40.07
CA GLU A 225 11.70 1.83 -40.82
C GLU A 225 10.20 1.71 -41.09
N LYS A 226 9.46 2.77 -40.78
CA LYS A 226 8.07 2.95 -41.17
C LYS A 226 7.96 4.24 -41.97
N GLU A 227 7.53 4.13 -43.22
CA GLU A 227 7.53 5.24 -44.17
C GLU A 227 6.72 6.42 -43.63
N GLY A 228 7.34 7.61 -43.60
CA GLY A 228 6.72 8.83 -43.11
C GLY A 228 6.64 8.97 -41.59
N GLU A 229 6.93 7.94 -40.79
CA GLU A 229 6.73 7.97 -39.33
C GLU A 229 8.05 7.90 -38.56
N TYR A 230 8.89 6.88 -38.83
CA TYR A 230 10.18 6.74 -38.16
C TYR A 230 11.20 5.88 -38.92
N SER A 231 12.47 6.07 -38.60
CA SER A 231 13.59 5.24 -39.04
C SER A 231 14.55 5.05 -37.87
N LYS A 232 14.69 3.81 -37.38
CA LYS A 232 15.53 3.47 -36.23
C LYS A 232 16.61 2.48 -36.65
N LYS A 233 17.86 2.75 -36.31
CA LYS A 233 19.02 1.92 -36.64
C LYS A 233 19.95 1.82 -35.43
N PHE A 234 20.61 0.69 -35.29
CA PHE A 234 21.71 0.53 -34.34
C PHE A 234 22.83 -0.32 -34.94
N PHE A 235 24.03 -0.13 -34.42
CA PHE A 235 25.21 -0.91 -34.74
C PHE A 235 25.98 -1.16 -33.44
N ILE A 236 26.40 -2.41 -33.22
CA ILE A 236 27.10 -2.87 -32.00
C ILE A 236 26.41 -2.34 -30.75
N TRP A 237 25.19 -2.81 -30.50
CA TRP A 237 24.40 -2.44 -29.35
C TRP A 237 25.19 -2.65 -28.04
N PRO A 238 25.18 -1.70 -27.09
CA PRO A 238 24.41 -0.44 -27.04
C PRO A 238 25.17 0.79 -27.58
N LEU A 239 26.29 0.60 -28.29
CA LEU A 239 27.25 1.68 -28.56
C LEU A 239 26.77 2.67 -29.60
N ILE A 240 26.27 2.23 -30.75
CA ILE A 240 25.88 3.13 -31.85
C ILE A 240 24.38 3.03 -32.12
N HIS A 241 23.71 4.18 -32.05
CA HIS A 241 22.30 4.33 -32.37
C HIS A 241 22.09 5.54 -33.26
N HIS A 242 21.19 5.42 -34.22
CA HIS A 242 20.70 6.54 -35.01
C HIS A 242 19.22 6.36 -35.29
N GLN A 243 18.41 7.34 -34.90
CA GLN A 243 16.96 7.25 -34.96
C GLN A 243 16.37 8.58 -35.42
N LYS A 244 15.36 8.50 -36.28
CA LYS A 244 14.47 9.60 -36.65
C LYS A 244 13.07 9.17 -36.28
N THR A 245 12.36 9.97 -35.51
CA THR A 245 11.02 9.67 -35.01
C THR A 245 10.10 10.86 -35.16
N ASN A 246 8.78 10.61 -35.14
CA ASN A 246 7.73 11.65 -35.26
C ASN A 246 7.84 12.43 -36.57
N LEU A 247 8.27 11.76 -37.66
CA LEU A 247 8.45 12.37 -38.99
C LEU A 247 7.12 12.84 -39.60
N ASP A 248 6.02 12.28 -39.13
CA ASP A 248 4.63 12.56 -39.48
C ASP A 248 4.05 13.76 -38.69
N THR A 249 4.78 14.28 -37.71
CA THR A 249 4.34 15.37 -36.84
C THR A 249 5.07 16.68 -37.16
N SER A 250 4.59 17.80 -36.60
CA SER A 250 5.30 19.09 -36.67
C SER A 250 6.61 19.14 -35.88
N ARG A 251 6.93 18.11 -35.08
CA ARG A 251 8.12 18.05 -34.22
C ARG A 251 8.93 16.77 -34.47
N PRO A 252 9.52 16.61 -35.67
CA PRO A 252 10.41 15.49 -35.95
C PRO A 252 11.60 15.52 -34.98
N THR A 253 12.02 14.34 -34.52
CA THR A 253 13.12 14.19 -33.58
C THR A 253 14.21 13.32 -34.17
N GLU A 254 15.44 13.80 -34.13
CA GLU A 254 16.64 13.06 -34.52
C GLU A 254 17.48 12.75 -33.30
N PHE A 255 17.70 11.45 -33.07
CA PHE A 255 18.50 10.94 -31.97
C PHE A 255 19.72 10.20 -32.52
N SER A 256 20.89 10.50 -31.99
CA SER A 256 22.14 9.81 -32.31
C SER A 256 22.92 9.54 -31.03
N ALA A 257 23.47 8.34 -30.90
CA ALA A 257 24.33 7.98 -29.78
C ALA A 257 25.56 7.22 -30.27
N PHE A 258 26.71 7.57 -29.70
CA PHE A 258 27.97 6.86 -29.79
C PHE A 258 28.52 6.74 -28.36
N LEU A 259 28.06 5.73 -27.64
CA LEU A 259 28.35 5.58 -26.22
C LEU A 259 29.80 5.10 -25.96
N PRO A 260 30.39 5.52 -24.83
CA PRO A 260 29.89 6.53 -23.90
C PRO A 260 30.19 7.97 -24.35
N PHE A 261 30.79 8.18 -25.52
CA PHE A 261 31.39 9.46 -25.89
C PHE A 261 30.40 10.58 -26.20
N TYR A 262 29.31 10.29 -26.89
CA TYR A 262 28.37 11.31 -27.36
C TYR A 262 26.93 10.81 -27.45
N VAL A 263 25.99 11.65 -27.04
CA VAL A 263 24.55 11.46 -27.28
C VAL A 263 23.95 12.78 -27.72
N SER A 264 23.04 12.77 -28.69
CA SER A 264 22.33 13.95 -29.18
C SER A 264 20.89 13.59 -29.49
N SER A 265 19.97 14.47 -29.09
CA SER A 265 18.55 14.41 -29.42
C SER A 265 18.11 15.81 -29.81
N VAL A 266 17.72 16.02 -31.06
CA VAL A 266 17.34 17.33 -31.59
C VAL A 266 15.94 17.27 -32.16
N SER A 267 15.12 18.24 -31.82
CA SER A 267 13.78 18.51 -32.36
C SER A 267 13.59 20.03 -32.49
N PRO A 268 12.59 20.54 -33.24
CA PRO A 268 12.47 21.98 -33.51
C PRO A 268 12.47 22.90 -32.29
N ARG A 269 11.90 22.46 -31.16
CA ARG A 269 11.80 23.27 -29.92
C ARG A 269 12.55 22.68 -28.73
N ARG A 270 13.26 21.56 -28.92
CA ARG A 270 13.96 20.90 -27.83
C ARG A 270 15.23 20.22 -28.31
N MET A 271 16.31 20.44 -27.57
CA MET A 271 17.62 19.87 -27.84
C MET A 271 18.22 19.30 -26.57
N SER A 272 18.80 18.11 -26.66
CA SER A 272 19.63 17.53 -25.61
C SER A 272 20.92 16.99 -26.21
N ARG A 273 22.04 17.22 -25.53
CA ARG A 273 23.35 16.72 -25.91
C ARG A 273 24.08 16.23 -24.67
N SER A 274 24.84 15.16 -24.81
CA SER A 274 25.71 14.65 -23.77
C SER A 274 27.09 14.34 -24.33
N ILE A 275 28.12 14.72 -23.59
CA ILE A 275 29.51 14.35 -23.85
C ILE A 275 29.95 13.46 -22.69
N LEU A 276 30.63 12.35 -22.97
CA LEU A 276 30.98 11.35 -21.96
C LEU A 276 29.75 10.98 -21.10
N TRP A 277 28.70 10.54 -21.78
CA TRP A 277 27.46 10.11 -21.15
C TRP A 277 27.73 9.05 -20.06
N PRO A 278 27.11 9.14 -18.87
CA PRO A 278 26.02 10.05 -18.50
C PRO A 278 26.49 11.34 -17.79
N PHE A 279 27.78 11.66 -17.78
CA PHE A 279 28.34 12.65 -16.86
C PHE A 279 28.02 14.09 -17.25
N PHE A 280 28.22 14.46 -18.52
CA PHE A 280 28.04 15.85 -18.96
C PHE A 280 26.84 15.95 -19.88
N ASN A 281 25.73 16.49 -19.37
CA ASN A 281 24.48 16.60 -20.12
C ASN A 281 24.08 18.07 -20.23
N TYR A 282 23.51 18.41 -21.39
CA TYR A 282 22.87 19.66 -21.69
C TYR A 282 21.47 19.37 -22.21
N LEU A 283 20.48 20.11 -21.71
CA LEU A 283 19.11 20.10 -22.17
C LEU A 283 18.64 21.54 -22.32
N TYR A 284 18.03 21.82 -23.47
CA TYR A 284 17.36 23.06 -23.78
C TYR A 284 15.96 22.75 -24.32
N ASP A 285 14.95 23.42 -23.77
CA ASP A 285 13.55 23.30 -24.17
C ASP A 285 12.97 24.71 -24.31
N ASP A 286 12.58 25.08 -25.52
CA ASP A 286 12.03 26.40 -25.87
C ASP A 286 10.58 26.55 -25.41
N ASP A 287 9.82 25.45 -25.29
CA ASP A 287 8.42 25.50 -24.84
C ASP A 287 8.32 25.92 -23.35
N GLU A 288 9.29 25.53 -22.51
CA GLU A 288 9.33 25.85 -21.08
C GLU A 288 10.42 26.89 -20.72
N ASN A 289 11.09 27.46 -21.74
CA ASN A 289 12.32 28.25 -21.62
C ASN A 289 13.35 27.61 -20.65
N LEU A 290 13.45 26.29 -20.70
CA LEU A 290 14.19 25.48 -19.74
C LEU A 290 15.59 25.20 -20.27
N THR A 291 16.59 25.54 -19.46
CA THR A 291 17.98 25.12 -19.66
C THR A 291 18.44 24.30 -18.47
N LEU A 292 19.04 23.14 -18.71
CA LEU A 292 19.55 22.23 -17.68
C LEU A 292 20.93 21.68 -18.05
N TRP A 293 21.83 21.73 -17.08
CA TRP A 293 23.21 21.25 -17.15
C TRP A 293 23.44 20.22 -16.05
N ASP A 294 24.07 19.10 -16.41
CA ASP A 294 24.66 18.14 -15.47
C ASP A 294 26.18 18.11 -15.67
N PHE A 295 26.96 18.23 -14.59
CA PHE A 295 28.42 18.30 -14.71
C PHE A 295 29.18 17.96 -13.41
N PRO A 296 29.79 16.79 -13.26
CA PRO A 296 29.36 15.50 -13.77
C PRO A 296 28.11 15.01 -13.01
N TRP A 297 27.18 14.34 -13.68
CA TRP A 297 26.07 13.66 -13.02
C TRP A 297 26.57 12.50 -12.13
N PRO A 298 26.01 12.26 -10.93
CA PRO A 298 24.92 13.00 -10.28
C PRO A 298 25.41 14.17 -9.40
N ILE A 299 26.72 14.47 -9.40
CA ILE A 299 27.38 15.39 -8.47
C ILE A 299 26.84 16.80 -8.64
N ILE A 300 26.98 17.44 -9.80
CA ILE A 300 26.46 18.81 -9.99
C ILE A 300 25.36 18.82 -11.04
N GLN A 301 24.28 19.53 -10.72
CA GLN A 301 23.19 19.81 -11.65
C GLN A 301 22.70 21.24 -11.44
N ARG A 302 22.50 21.96 -12.53
CA ARG A 302 22.00 23.34 -12.53
C ARG A 302 20.99 23.49 -13.65
N GLY A 303 19.80 23.99 -13.35
CA GLY A 303 18.81 24.28 -14.37
C GLY A 303 17.86 25.40 -13.98
N SER A 304 17.35 26.09 -14.98
CA SER A 304 16.40 27.19 -14.84
C SER A 304 15.46 27.19 -16.04
N GLY A 305 14.17 27.32 -15.79
CA GLY A 305 13.10 27.56 -16.76
C GLY A 305 11.93 28.27 -16.10
N GLU A 306 10.80 28.39 -16.79
CA GLU A 306 9.62 29.09 -16.28
C GLU A 306 9.11 28.46 -14.98
N ASN A 307 8.94 27.13 -14.98
CA ASN A 307 8.30 26.39 -13.89
C ASN A 307 9.27 25.46 -13.15
N LEU A 308 10.58 25.61 -13.38
CA LEU A 308 11.59 24.74 -12.79
C LEU A 308 12.89 25.48 -12.49
N LYS A 309 13.32 25.43 -11.24
CA LYS A 309 14.68 25.81 -10.84
C LYS A 309 15.35 24.64 -10.12
N ILE A 310 16.56 24.30 -10.54
CA ILE A 310 17.35 23.22 -9.95
C ILE A 310 18.77 23.73 -9.69
N LEU A 311 19.27 23.47 -8.48
CA LEU A 311 20.67 23.58 -8.15
C LEU A 311 21.02 22.44 -7.18
N LYS A 312 21.94 21.57 -7.56
CA LYS A 312 22.30 20.37 -6.80
C LYS A 312 23.79 20.18 -6.83
N ILE A 313 24.36 19.90 -5.65
CA ILE A 313 25.72 19.41 -5.42
C ILE A 313 25.58 18.17 -4.54
N PHE A 314 25.34 17.02 -5.15
CA PHE A 314 25.12 15.75 -4.45
C PHE A 314 26.44 15.18 -3.89
N PRO A 315 26.44 14.62 -2.67
CA PRO A 315 25.33 14.49 -1.73
C PRO A 315 25.16 15.69 -0.77
N ILE A 316 25.91 16.77 -0.94
CA ILE A 316 26.03 17.84 0.05
C ILE A 316 24.78 18.70 0.17
N ILE A 317 24.26 19.21 -0.94
CA ILE A 317 23.10 20.10 -0.93
C ILE A 317 22.34 20.02 -2.24
N GLY A 318 21.02 20.19 -2.20
CA GLY A 318 20.24 20.30 -3.41
C GLY A 318 18.95 21.03 -3.21
N PHE A 319 18.53 21.74 -4.25
CA PHE A 319 17.32 22.52 -4.34
C PHE A 319 16.66 22.22 -5.67
N LYS A 320 15.37 21.90 -5.62
CA LYS A 320 14.53 21.74 -6.79
C LYS A 320 13.18 22.38 -6.48
N GLU A 321 12.88 23.45 -7.19
CA GLU A 321 11.64 24.20 -7.05
C GLU A 321 10.83 24.09 -8.34
N LYS A 322 9.56 23.72 -8.17
CA LYS A 322 8.48 23.79 -9.15
C LYS A 322 7.31 24.57 -8.52
N GLU A 323 6.35 25.01 -9.34
CA GLU A 323 5.18 25.77 -8.87
C GLU A 323 4.47 25.11 -7.67
N GLU A 324 4.17 23.81 -7.77
CA GLU A 324 3.41 23.09 -6.73
C GLU A 324 4.28 22.29 -5.75
N ARG A 325 5.61 22.25 -5.94
CA ARG A 325 6.50 21.39 -5.17
C ARG A 325 7.90 21.95 -5.03
N LYS A 326 8.37 22.01 -3.79
CA LYS A 326 9.76 22.35 -3.44
C LYS A 326 10.43 21.19 -2.74
N GLU A 327 11.65 20.89 -3.13
CA GLU A 327 12.44 19.77 -2.61
C GLU A 327 13.86 20.21 -2.34
N HIS A 328 14.28 20.09 -1.08
CA HIS A 328 15.65 20.36 -0.69
C HIS A 328 16.26 19.15 0.01
N PHE A 329 17.59 19.03 -0.04
CA PHE A 329 18.31 18.12 0.83
C PHE A 329 19.60 18.75 1.33
N PHE A 330 20.08 18.27 2.47
CA PHE A 330 21.38 18.60 3.04
C PHE A 330 22.04 17.31 3.52
N LEU A 331 23.27 17.07 3.07
CA LEU A 331 24.06 15.87 3.33
C LEU A 331 23.24 14.59 3.11
N TRP A 332 22.69 14.39 1.92
CA TRP A 332 21.88 13.22 1.61
C TRP A 332 22.62 11.92 2.00
N PRO A 333 21.97 10.96 2.69
CA PRO A 333 20.54 10.89 3.03
C PRO A 333 20.17 11.48 4.41
N LEU A 334 21.07 12.24 5.06
CA LEU A 334 20.89 12.73 6.43
C LEU A 334 19.67 13.63 6.58
N TYR A 335 19.44 14.60 5.69
CA TYR A 335 18.29 15.49 5.77
C TYR A 335 17.64 15.72 4.41
N THR A 336 16.31 15.58 4.37
CA THR A 336 15.50 15.98 3.21
C THR A 336 14.31 16.81 3.65
N TYR A 337 13.95 17.78 2.83
CA TYR A 337 12.82 18.67 3.02
C TYR A 337 11.96 18.67 1.76
N LYS A 338 10.64 18.63 1.95
CA LYS A 338 9.66 18.66 0.88
C LYS A 338 8.49 19.55 1.29
N ARG A 339 8.08 20.45 0.41
CA ARG A 339 6.87 21.26 0.55
C ARG A 339 6.02 21.10 -0.68
N GLU A 340 4.76 20.77 -0.48
CA GLU A 340 3.78 20.55 -1.54
C GLU A 340 2.55 21.41 -1.27
N PHE A 341 1.90 21.85 -2.36
CA PHE A 341 0.67 22.63 -2.31
C PHE A 341 -0.49 21.84 -2.95
N PRO A 342 -1.05 20.82 -2.27
CA PRO A 342 -2.33 20.24 -2.68
C PRO A 342 -3.44 21.30 -2.79
N GLU A 343 -4.51 21.02 -3.54
CA GLU A 343 -5.58 21.99 -3.89
C GLU A 343 -6.11 22.84 -2.72
N GLU A 344 -6.19 22.27 -1.50
CA GLU A 344 -6.73 22.95 -0.32
C GLU A 344 -5.83 22.91 0.93
N SER A 345 -4.60 22.44 0.78
CA SER A 345 -3.69 22.30 1.91
C SER A 345 -2.25 22.65 1.56
N GLU A 346 -1.46 22.91 2.59
CA GLU A 346 -0.01 23.01 2.47
C GLU A 346 0.61 21.87 3.27
N ARG A 347 1.37 20.99 2.60
CA ARG A 347 2.03 19.84 3.22
C ARG A 347 3.53 20.07 3.27
N VAL A 348 4.10 20.00 4.47
CA VAL A 348 5.53 20.14 4.73
C VAL A 348 6.04 18.85 5.36
N VAL A 349 7.10 18.29 4.80
CA VAL A 349 7.72 17.04 5.24
C VAL A 349 9.23 17.25 5.42
N HIS A 350 9.71 16.98 6.61
CA HIS A 350 11.12 16.86 6.95
C HIS A 350 11.42 15.39 7.20
N ARG A 351 12.56 14.90 6.69
CA ARG A 351 13.08 13.57 7.04
C ARG A 351 14.51 13.65 7.49
N ILE A 352 14.84 12.85 8.50
CA ILE A 352 16.20 12.63 8.98
C ILE A 352 16.54 11.16 8.80
N LEU A 353 17.66 10.86 8.13
CA LEU A 353 18.07 9.49 7.77
C LEU A 353 17.00 8.72 6.97
N LEU A 354 16.14 9.42 6.23
CA LEU A 354 14.97 8.91 5.47
C LEU A 354 13.85 8.26 6.31
N ILE A 355 14.15 7.73 7.48
CA ILE A 355 13.21 6.98 8.34
C ILE A 355 12.51 7.86 9.37
N ASN A 356 13.22 8.83 9.95
CA ASN A 356 12.62 9.76 10.89
C ASN A 356 11.88 10.81 10.09
N LYS A 357 10.64 11.10 10.47
CA LYS A 357 9.75 11.95 9.69
C LYS A 357 9.05 12.95 10.61
N TYR A 358 9.13 14.22 10.27
CA TYR A 358 8.22 15.23 10.77
C TYR A 358 7.40 15.76 9.61
N GLU A 359 6.10 15.63 9.69
CA GLU A 359 5.17 16.00 8.65
C GLU A 359 4.07 16.87 9.24
N ARG A 360 3.70 17.92 8.53
CA ARG A 360 2.63 18.84 8.92
C ARG A 360 1.82 19.19 7.70
N GLU A 361 0.49 19.16 7.84
CA GLU A 361 -0.43 19.60 6.79
C GLU A 361 -1.38 20.66 7.35
N LEU A 362 -1.52 21.78 6.63
CA LEU A 362 -2.31 22.93 7.03
C LEU A 362 -3.44 23.19 6.04
N TRP A 363 -4.68 23.20 6.51
CA TRP A 363 -5.85 23.60 5.72
C TRP A 363 -6.22 25.04 6.03
N ASN A 364 -5.74 25.98 5.21
CA ASN A 364 -5.85 27.42 5.49
C ASN A 364 -7.31 27.90 5.59
N LYS A 365 -8.21 27.42 4.73
CA LYS A 365 -9.63 27.79 4.76
C LYS A 365 -10.33 27.36 6.06
N GLU A 366 -10.01 26.17 6.56
CA GLU A 366 -10.62 25.60 7.76
C GLU A 366 -9.89 25.96 9.06
N LYS A 367 -8.70 26.58 8.98
CA LYS A 367 -7.78 26.81 10.11
C LYS A 367 -7.48 25.53 10.90
N LYS A 368 -7.47 24.38 10.24
CA LYS A 368 -7.15 23.08 10.82
C LYS A 368 -5.74 22.63 10.43
N LYS A 369 -5.13 21.81 11.27
CA LYS A 369 -3.79 21.26 11.07
C LYS A 369 -3.77 19.79 11.39
N SER A 370 -2.97 19.02 10.65
CA SER A 370 -2.54 17.69 11.04
C SER A 370 -1.02 17.68 11.21
N MET A 371 -0.52 16.75 12.00
CA MET A 371 0.90 16.60 12.27
C MET A 371 1.23 15.13 12.48
N GLN A 372 2.38 14.70 12.00
CA GLN A 372 2.95 13.39 12.26
C GLN A 372 4.42 13.55 12.62
N LEU A 373 4.83 12.98 13.75
CA LEU A 373 6.21 12.89 14.17
C LEU A 373 6.55 11.41 14.35
N ARG A 374 7.55 10.93 13.64
CA ARG A 374 8.08 9.57 13.74
C ARG A 374 9.56 9.66 14.04
N LEU A 375 9.97 9.13 15.18
CA LEU A 375 11.35 9.03 15.60
C LEU A 375 11.67 7.56 15.79
N TRP A 376 12.20 6.90 14.76
CA TRP A 376 12.55 5.48 14.80
C TRP A 376 13.85 5.25 15.60
N PRO A 377 13.94 4.20 16.44
CA PRO A 377 12.91 3.22 16.77
C PRO A 377 12.06 3.62 18.00
N LEU A 378 12.10 4.88 18.41
CA LEU A 378 11.59 5.36 19.70
C LEU A 378 10.08 5.48 19.71
N PHE A 379 9.46 6.36 18.91
CA PHE A 379 8.01 6.56 18.98
C PHE A 379 7.43 7.11 17.68
N SER A 380 6.11 6.95 17.53
CA SER A 380 5.30 7.70 16.57
C SER A 380 4.22 8.48 17.30
N TYR A 381 3.99 9.70 16.82
CA TYR A 381 2.96 10.62 17.29
C TYR A 381 2.23 11.17 16.08
N TRP A 382 0.91 11.16 16.13
CA TRP A 382 0.08 11.68 15.06
C TRP A 382 -1.09 12.46 15.64
N THR A 383 -1.37 13.62 15.06
CA THR A 383 -2.58 14.39 15.33
C THR A 383 -3.28 14.63 14.02
N GLY A 384 -4.55 14.22 13.93
CA GLY A 384 -5.34 14.42 12.75
C GLY A 384 -6.07 15.76 12.73
N LYS A 385 -6.86 15.97 11.68
CA LYS A 385 -7.46 17.26 11.33
C LYS A 385 -8.52 17.71 12.34
N SER A 386 -9.17 16.78 13.04
CA SER A 386 -10.25 17.06 13.99
C SER A 386 -9.81 16.98 15.46
N GLY A 387 -8.50 16.91 15.73
CA GLY A 387 -7.93 16.85 17.08
C GLY A 387 -7.70 15.43 17.62
N GLU A 388 -8.04 14.39 16.83
CA GLU A 388 -7.67 13.02 17.14
C GLU A 388 -6.14 12.89 17.29
N THR A 389 -5.70 12.14 18.28
CA THR A 389 -4.28 11.99 18.61
C THR A 389 -3.95 10.52 18.81
N ARG A 390 -2.82 10.07 18.27
CA ARG A 390 -2.30 8.72 18.44
C ARG A 390 -0.83 8.79 18.84
N PHE A 391 -0.43 8.00 19.81
CA PHE A 391 0.96 7.85 20.21
C PHE A 391 1.29 6.37 20.41
N ASN A 392 2.40 5.92 19.82
CA ASN A 392 2.87 4.55 19.93
C ASN A 392 4.33 4.53 20.35
N PHE A 393 4.68 3.58 21.22
CA PHE A 393 6.05 3.34 21.67
C PHE A 393 6.26 1.84 21.92
N PRO A 394 7.38 1.22 21.50
CA PRO A 394 8.33 1.75 20.54
C PRO A 394 7.80 1.71 19.08
N GLU A 395 8.41 2.49 18.20
CA GLU A 395 8.15 2.48 16.75
C GLU A 395 9.22 1.61 16.05
N ILE A 396 9.11 0.29 16.17
CA ILE A 396 10.15 -0.65 15.69
C ILE A 396 10.13 -0.81 14.16
N ILE A 397 8.96 -0.70 13.55
CA ILE A 397 8.80 -0.83 12.10
C ILE A 397 9.52 0.37 11.45
N PRO A 398 10.43 0.20 10.48
CA PRO A 398 11.18 1.31 9.87
C PRO A 398 10.49 1.89 8.63
N VAL A 399 9.29 1.41 8.28
CA VAL A 399 8.55 1.77 7.07
C VAL A 399 7.19 2.36 7.43
N ASP A 400 6.82 3.45 6.77
CA ASP A 400 5.51 4.07 6.88
C ASP A 400 4.51 3.38 5.96
N SER A 401 3.83 2.37 6.48
CA SER A 401 2.86 1.58 5.73
C SER A 401 1.74 1.10 6.65
N GLU A 402 0.51 1.48 6.31
CA GLU A 402 -0.68 1.06 7.06
C GLU A 402 -0.78 -0.46 7.23
N GLY A 403 -0.39 -1.24 6.21
CA GLY A 403 -0.43 -2.70 6.27
C GLY A 403 0.57 -3.28 7.28
N PHE A 404 1.78 -2.71 7.37
CA PHE A 404 2.76 -3.13 8.39
C PHE A 404 2.29 -2.72 9.79
N GLU A 405 1.85 -1.47 9.97
CA GLU A 405 1.35 -0.97 11.26
C GLU A 405 0.15 -1.80 11.76
N ARG A 406 -0.73 -2.22 10.87
CA ARG A 406 -1.93 -3.00 11.22
C ARG A 406 -1.63 -4.45 11.61
N ASN A 407 -0.75 -5.12 10.87
CA ASN A 407 -0.45 -6.54 11.06
C ASN A 407 0.64 -6.80 12.11
N TYR A 408 1.63 -5.92 12.22
CA TYR A 408 2.80 -6.11 13.09
C TYR A 408 2.88 -5.08 14.23
N GLY A 409 2.31 -3.89 14.07
CA GLY A 409 2.38 -2.81 15.07
C GLY A 409 1.94 -3.26 16.47
N PRO A 410 0.72 -3.80 16.65
CA PRO A 410 0.23 -4.26 17.95
C PRO A 410 1.10 -5.35 18.63
N LEU A 411 1.87 -6.12 17.86
CA LEU A 411 2.77 -7.14 18.41
C LEU A 411 4.03 -6.50 19.03
N LEU A 412 4.46 -5.37 18.47
CA LEU A 412 5.77 -4.74 18.74
C LEU A 412 5.68 -3.53 19.66
N ARG A 413 4.47 -2.99 19.86
CA ARG A 413 4.23 -1.82 20.70
C ARG A 413 4.12 -2.21 22.17
N PHE A 414 4.84 -1.46 23.00
CA PHE A 414 4.79 -1.55 24.44
C PHE A 414 3.72 -0.61 25.03
N TYR A 415 3.54 0.57 24.44
CA TYR A 415 2.57 1.56 24.85
C TYR A 415 1.82 2.11 23.64
N GLU A 416 0.51 2.22 23.78
CA GLU A 416 -0.40 2.77 22.79
C GLU A 416 -1.33 3.76 23.48
N TYR A 417 -1.53 4.92 22.85
CA TYR A 417 -2.46 5.95 23.29
C TYR A 417 -3.26 6.42 22.09
N ASP A 418 -4.58 6.38 22.22
CA ASP A 418 -5.53 6.86 21.24
C ASP A 418 -6.49 7.84 21.92
N PHE A 419 -6.65 9.01 21.33
CA PHE A 419 -7.65 10.01 21.70
C PHE A 419 -8.44 10.39 20.46
N ASN A 420 -9.76 10.33 20.53
CA ASN A 420 -10.60 10.66 19.39
C ASN A 420 -11.25 12.05 19.54
N ALA A 421 -11.77 12.57 18.43
CA ALA A 421 -12.42 13.89 18.39
C ALA A 421 -13.71 13.97 19.23
N LYS A 422 -14.25 12.84 19.72
CA LYS A 422 -15.41 12.81 20.62
C LYS A 422 -15.01 12.87 22.10
N GLY A 423 -13.72 13.00 22.41
CA GLY A 423 -13.24 13.06 23.80
C GLY A 423 -12.97 11.70 24.44
N GLU A 424 -13.11 10.60 23.70
CA GLU A 424 -12.76 9.29 24.22
C GLU A 424 -11.24 9.09 24.17
N MET A 425 -10.70 8.57 25.26
CA MET A 425 -9.31 8.26 25.44
C MET A 425 -9.14 6.77 25.75
N GLU A 426 -8.14 6.14 25.14
CA GLU A 426 -7.71 4.78 25.44
C GLU A 426 -6.18 4.77 25.52
N SER A 427 -5.64 4.30 26.63
CA SER A 427 -4.21 4.06 26.81
C SER A 427 -3.98 2.60 27.22
N LYS A 428 -2.93 1.99 26.70
CA LYS A 428 -2.58 0.59 26.93
C LYS A 428 -1.08 0.44 27.13
N ILE A 429 -0.70 -0.36 28.11
CA ILE A 429 0.67 -0.88 28.26
C ILE A 429 0.63 -2.40 28.04
N LEU A 430 1.58 -2.89 27.25
CA LEU A 430 1.84 -4.29 26.92
C LEU A 430 0.55 -5.06 26.65
N TRP A 431 -0.03 -4.84 25.47
CA TRP A 431 -1.27 -5.49 25.00
C TRP A 431 -2.52 -5.22 25.85
N GLY A 432 -2.44 -4.30 26.80
CA GLY A 432 -3.51 -4.00 27.74
C GLY A 432 -3.36 -4.67 29.10
N LEU A 433 -2.17 -5.18 29.48
CA LEU A 433 -1.89 -5.54 30.88
C LEU A 433 -2.24 -4.41 31.83
N TYR A 434 -1.92 -3.18 31.43
CA TYR A 434 -2.57 -2.00 31.95
C TYR A 434 -3.40 -1.37 30.84
N SER A 435 -4.65 -1.03 31.14
CA SER A 435 -5.51 -0.28 30.24
C SER A 435 -6.26 0.79 31.01
N HIS A 436 -6.27 2.00 30.47
CA HIS A 436 -7.07 3.10 30.96
C HIS A 436 -7.90 3.68 29.81
N LYS A 437 -9.22 3.62 29.97
CA LYS A 437 -10.22 4.09 29.01
C LYS A 437 -11.07 5.16 29.68
N SER A 438 -11.28 6.29 29.02
CA SER A 438 -12.16 7.35 29.47
C SER A 438 -13.10 7.73 28.34
N ASN A 439 -14.41 7.81 28.62
CA ASN A 439 -15.43 8.19 27.66
C ASN A 439 -16.62 8.84 28.37
N ASP A 440 -17.68 9.15 27.62
CA ASP A 440 -18.91 9.75 28.15
C ASP A 440 -19.60 8.88 29.23
N SER A 441 -19.36 7.57 29.24
CA SER A 441 -19.89 6.65 30.26
C SER A 441 -19.09 6.64 31.57
N GLY A 442 -17.86 7.18 31.56
CA GLY A 442 -16.99 7.23 32.74
C GLY A 442 -15.53 6.87 32.48
N GLU A 443 -14.83 6.58 33.56
CA GLU A 443 -13.40 6.28 33.59
C GLU A 443 -13.20 4.83 34.04
N PHE A 444 -12.39 4.08 33.30
CA PHE A 444 -12.16 2.65 33.47
C PHE A 444 -10.66 2.37 33.43
N MET A 445 -10.08 2.00 34.57
CA MET A 445 -8.70 1.57 34.68
C MET A 445 -8.65 0.08 35.04
N SER A 446 -7.70 -0.63 34.45
CA SER A 446 -7.49 -2.04 34.74
C SER A 446 -6.02 -2.39 34.69
N LEU A 447 -5.58 -3.14 35.69
CA LEU A 447 -4.32 -3.88 35.69
C LEU A 447 -4.67 -5.36 35.53
N SER A 448 -4.96 -5.76 34.30
CA SER A 448 -5.30 -7.15 33.95
C SER A 448 -6.44 -7.68 34.86
N PHE A 449 -6.30 -8.92 35.34
CA PHE A 449 -7.18 -9.56 36.31
C PHE A 449 -6.89 -9.15 37.76
N LEU A 450 -5.79 -8.43 38.03
CA LEU A 450 -5.33 -8.13 39.39
C LEU A 450 -6.15 -7.06 40.06
N ALA A 451 -6.38 -5.94 39.36
CA ALA A 451 -7.12 -4.82 39.89
C ALA A 451 -7.87 -4.06 38.79
N SER A 452 -9.02 -3.51 39.12
CA SER A 452 -9.74 -2.60 38.24
C SER A 452 -10.43 -1.50 39.03
N TYR A 453 -10.49 -0.33 38.43
CA TYR A 453 -11.21 0.83 38.93
C TYR A 453 -12.19 1.30 37.86
N GLU A 454 -13.45 1.47 38.24
CA GLU A 454 -14.50 2.01 37.39
C GLU A 454 -15.16 3.17 38.10
N LYS A 455 -15.31 4.29 37.39
CA LYS A 455 -16.04 5.46 37.87
C LYS A 455 -17.11 5.84 36.85
N ARG A 456 -18.36 5.97 37.29
CA ARG A 456 -19.51 6.35 36.46
C ARG A 456 -20.31 7.43 37.19
N GLY A 457 -20.10 8.70 36.81
CA GLY A 457 -20.71 9.82 37.52
C GLY A 457 -20.24 9.88 38.98
N GLU A 458 -21.18 9.78 39.93
CA GLU A 458 -20.90 9.74 41.37
C GLU A 458 -20.58 8.33 41.90
N ASP A 459 -20.85 7.29 41.12
CA ASP A 459 -20.56 5.91 41.49
C ASP A 459 -19.11 5.56 41.18
N ASP A 460 -18.45 4.88 42.11
CA ASP A 460 -17.12 4.34 41.93
C ASP A 460 -17.04 2.89 42.41
N LYS A 461 -16.09 2.15 41.84
CA LYS A 461 -15.88 0.75 42.12
C LYS A 461 -14.41 0.42 41.93
N PHE A 462 -13.77 0.01 43.01
CA PHE A 462 -12.46 -0.61 42.99
C PHE A 462 -12.61 -2.11 43.25
N SER A 463 -11.98 -2.93 42.44
CA SER A 463 -12.05 -4.39 42.50
C SER A 463 -10.66 -4.99 42.46
N ILE A 464 -10.39 -5.92 43.36
CA ILE A 464 -9.18 -6.75 43.39
C ILE A 464 -9.56 -8.18 43.00
N LEU A 465 -8.75 -8.79 42.14
CA LEU A 465 -8.95 -10.15 41.63
C LEU A 465 -10.38 -10.36 41.10
N LYS A 466 -10.90 -9.35 40.39
CA LYS A 466 -12.21 -9.38 39.71
C LYS A 466 -13.39 -9.69 40.63
N GLY A 467 -13.40 -9.09 41.83
CA GLY A 467 -14.54 -9.11 42.74
C GLY A 467 -14.36 -10.02 43.96
N LEU A 468 -13.16 -10.58 44.14
CA LEU A 468 -12.79 -11.24 45.40
C LEU A 468 -12.87 -10.25 46.56
N LEU A 469 -12.37 -9.04 46.33
CA LEU A 469 -12.58 -7.87 47.18
C LEU A 469 -13.02 -6.72 46.30
N GLU A 470 -14.12 -6.06 46.65
CA GLU A 470 -14.64 -4.91 45.91
C GLU A 470 -15.14 -3.87 46.91
N PHE A 471 -14.78 -2.61 46.68
CA PHE A 471 -15.27 -1.50 47.50
C PHE A 471 -15.51 -0.28 46.62
N GLY A 472 -16.46 0.54 47.02
CA GLY A 472 -16.75 1.77 46.28
C GLY A 472 -18.06 2.39 46.73
N LYS A 473 -18.57 3.31 45.94
CA LYS A 473 -19.81 4.04 46.16
C LYS A 473 -20.84 3.68 45.11
N LYS A 474 -22.06 3.41 45.57
CA LYS A 474 -23.21 3.19 44.71
C LYS A 474 -24.41 3.97 45.24
N GLY A 475 -24.93 4.92 44.46
CA GLY A 475 -26.00 5.82 44.88
C GLY A 475 -25.65 6.63 46.13
N GLY A 476 -24.40 7.09 46.23
CA GLY A 476 -23.90 7.89 47.37
C GLY A 476 -23.57 7.10 48.64
N ARG A 477 -23.80 5.78 48.69
CA ARG A 477 -23.46 4.92 49.84
C ARG A 477 -22.24 4.07 49.54
N GLY A 478 -21.32 3.98 50.50
CA GLY A 478 -20.21 3.03 50.45
C GLY A 478 -20.71 1.60 50.55
N TYR A 479 -20.11 0.67 49.79
CA TYR A 479 -20.33 -0.76 49.93
C TYR A 479 -18.99 -1.50 49.96
N LEU A 480 -18.99 -2.67 50.61
CA LEU A 480 -17.87 -3.61 50.61
C LEU A 480 -18.39 -4.98 50.18
N LYS A 481 -17.68 -5.62 49.26
CA LYS A 481 -17.98 -6.98 48.80
C LYS A 481 -16.76 -7.85 49.05
N ILE A 482 -16.95 -8.97 49.72
CA ILE A 482 -15.90 -9.95 49.98
C ILE A 482 -16.40 -11.30 49.48
N PHE A 483 -15.58 -12.03 48.72
CA PHE A 483 -15.95 -13.32 48.11
C PHE A 483 -17.27 -13.28 47.34
N TYR A 484 -17.50 -12.19 46.58
CA TYR A 484 -18.74 -11.97 45.82
C TYR A 484 -20.02 -11.82 46.68
N ILE A 485 -19.90 -11.70 48.01
CA ILE A 485 -21.01 -11.46 48.94
C ILE A 485 -21.02 -9.96 49.35
N PRO A 486 -22.14 -9.24 49.17
CA PRO A 486 -22.24 -7.83 49.54
C PRO A 486 -22.46 -7.65 51.06
N PHE A 487 -21.78 -6.66 51.65
CA PHE A 487 -21.87 -6.26 53.06
C PHE A 487 -22.18 -4.76 53.19
#